data_AF-A0A2R6NTL6-F1
#
_entry.id   AF-A0A2R6NTL6-F1
#
_cell.length_a   1.000
_cell.length_b   1.000
_cell.length_c   1.000
_cell.angle_alpha   90.00
_cell.angle_beta   90.00
_cell.angle_gamma   90.00
#
_symmetry.space_group_name_H-M   'P 1'
#
loop_
_entity.id
_entity.type
_entity.pdbx_description
1 polymer ?
#
loop_
_entity_poly.entity_id
_entity_poly.type
_entity_poly.pdbx_seq_one_letter_code
_entity_poly.pdbx_strand_id
1 'polypeptide(L)'
;MQPVRKVLSATHFKQVDEDGKMKWTPCSPGDIEAEEKTWTDIDSDELLEPPLKIADFLKSLDSVRPTVSADDIKRHDQWTLESGKTKLSVYKCTDLSYRLALHRQRGRMTCKLTVFCNAE
;
A
#
# COMPACT_ATOMS: atom_id res chain seq x y z
N MET A 1 -2.75 -2.15 -12.33
CA MET A 1 -4.14 -2.28 -12.85
C MET A 1 -4.79 -3.56 -12.33
N GLN A 2 -4.92 -3.75 -11.00
CA GLN A 2 -5.53 -4.98 -10.46
C GLN A 2 -7.06 -5.04 -10.61
N PRO A 3 -7.83 -3.95 -10.44
CA PRO A 3 -9.29 -3.99 -10.68
C PRO A 3 -9.65 -4.38 -12.11
N VAL A 4 -8.98 -3.79 -13.10
CA VAL A 4 -9.17 -4.13 -14.51
C VAL A 4 -8.86 -5.60 -14.77
N ARG A 5 -7.77 -6.12 -14.18
CA ARG A 5 -7.43 -7.55 -14.32
C ARG A 5 -8.52 -8.45 -13.75
N LYS A 6 -9.18 -8.08 -12.65
CA LYS A 6 -10.31 -8.85 -12.10
C LYS A 6 -11.49 -8.92 -13.05
N VAL A 7 -11.86 -7.79 -13.67
CA VAL A 7 -12.93 -7.74 -14.66
C VAL A 7 -12.59 -8.62 -15.87
N LEU A 8 -11.37 -8.49 -16.40
CA LEU A 8 -10.93 -9.27 -17.57
C LEU A 8 -10.84 -10.78 -17.30
N SER A 9 -10.54 -11.18 -16.06
CA SER A 9 -10.47 -12.59 -15.66
C SER A 9 -11.79 -13.15 -15.12
N ALA A 10 -12.83 -12.32 -14.96
CA ALA A 10 -14.11 -12.74 -14.43
C ALA A 10 -14.91 -13.51 -15.48
N THR A 11 -15.57 -14.57 -15.05
CA THR A 11 -16.49 -15.38 -15.86
C THR A 11 -17.95 -15.22 -15.43
N HIS A 12 -18.19 -14.62 -14.27
CA HIS A 12 -19.50 -14.45 -13.68
C HIS A 12 -19.71 -13.01 -13.24
N PHE A 13 -20.88 -12.47 -13.51
CA PHE A 13 -21.28 -11.11 -13.17
C PHE A 13 -22.62 -11.12 -12.44
N LYS A 14 -22.79 -10.15 -11.55
CA LYS A 14 -24.02 -9.93 -10.79
C LYS A 14 -24.51 -8.52 -11.04
N GLN A 15 -25.82 -8.34 -11.13
CA GLN A 15 -26.43 -7.01 -11.19
C GLN A 15 -26.46 -6.36 -9.80
N VAL A 16 -26.07 -5.10 -9.73
CA VAL A 16 -26.11 -4.25 -8.54
C VAL A 16 -26.72 -2.91 -8.94
N ASP A 17 -27.61 -2.38 -8.10
CA ASP A 17 -28.13 -1.02 -8.27
C ASP A 17 -27.11 -0.01 -7.74
N GLU A 18 -26.61 0.84 -8.63
CA GLU A 18 -25.76 1.98 -8.29
C GLU A 18 -26.48 3.26 -8.72
N ASP A 19 -26.87 4.07 -7.74
CA ASP A 19 -27.54 5.37 -7.94
C ASP A 19 -28.80 5.31 -8.84
N GLY A 20 -29.57 4.22 -8.76
CA GLY A 20 -30.80 4.03 -9.53
C GLY A 20 -30.57 3.48 -10.95
N LYS A 21 -29.35 3.02 -11.25
CA LYS A 21 -29.01 2.34 -12.49
C LYS A 21 -28.52 0.93 -12.19
N MET A 22 -29.09 -0.04 -12.87
CA MET A 22 -28.65 -1.43 -12.82
C MET A 22 -27.33 -1.57 -13.56
N LYS A 23 -26.28 -1.97 -12.85
CA LYS A 23 -24.94 -2.22 -13.40
C LYS A 23 -24.45 -3.62 -13.07
N TRP A 24 -23.50 -4.11 -13.85
CA TRP A 24 -22.88 -5.41 -13.72
C TRP A 24 -21.54 -5.33 -13.01
N THR A 25 -21.37 -6.11 -11.96
CA THR A 25 -20.09 -6.22 -11.24
C THR A 25 -19.59 -7.67 -11.28
N PRO A 26 -18.28 -7.91 -11.46
CA PRO A 26 -17.73 -9.26 -11.39
C PRO A 26 -17.95 -9.88 -10.00
N CYS A 27 -18.42 -11.13 -9.98
CA CYS A 27 -18.75 -11.87 -8.76
C CYS A 27 -18.08 -13.24 -8.70
N SER A 28 -18.29 -13.99 -7.60
CA SER A 28 -17.79 -15.36 -7.49
C SER A 28 -18.76 -16.32 -8.19
N PRO A 29 -18.30 -17.39 -8.86
CA PRO A 29 -19.19 -18.39 -9.46
C PRO A 29 -20.10 -19.11 -8.46
N GLY A 30 -19.82 -19.01 -7.15
CA GLY A 30 -20.66 -19.58 -6.11
C GLY A 30 -21.81 -18.69 -5.62
N ASP A 31 -21.95 -17.47 -6.15
CA ASP A 31 -23.03 -16.57 -5.77
C ASP A 31 -24.34 -16.98 -6.47
N ILE A 32 -25.47 -16.88 -5.74
CA ILE A 32 -26.79 -17.34 -6.24
C ILE A 32 -27.28 -16.46 -7.42
N GLU A 33 -26.89 -15.20 -7.43
CA GLU A 33 -27.23 -14.21 -8.46
C GLU A 33 -26.11 -14.04 -9.50
N ALA A 34 -25.20 -15.01 -9.59
CA ALA A 34 -24.13 -15.01 -10.58
C ALA A 34 -24.67 -15.47 -11.94
N GLU A 35 -24.59 -14.58 -12.93
CA GLU A 35 -24.84 -14.93 -14.32
C GLU A 35 -23.51 -15.11 -15.07
N GLU A 36 -23.40 -16.20 -15.83
CA GLU A 36 -22.24 -16.46 -16.68
C GLU A 36 -22.26 -15.49 -17.87
N LYS A 37 -21.34 -14.53 -17.87
CA LYS A 37 -21.18 -13.49 -18.89
C LYS A 37 -19.71 -13.15 -19.04
N THR A 38 -19.31 -12.74 -20.24
CA THR A 38 -17.95 -12.23 -20.49
C THR A 38 -17.96 -10.71 -20.46
N TRP A 39 -16.85 -10.09 -20.04
CA TRP A 39 -16.71 -8.63 -20.04
C TRP A 39 -16.91 -7.96 -21.41
N THR A 40 -16.75 -8.72 -22.51
CA THR A 40 -16.96 -8.24 -23.89
C THR A 40 -18.43 -8.05 -24.25
N ASP A 41 -19.33 -8.71 -23.52
CA ASP A 41 -20.77 -8.72 -23.80
C ASP A 41 -21.51 -7.65 -22.97
N ILE A 42 -20.79 -6.89 -22.15
CA ILE A 42 -21.30 -5.85 -21.27
C ILE A 42 -20.81 -4.50 -21.80
N ASP A 43 -21.72 -3.56 -21.99
CA ASP A 43 -21.37 -2.21 -22.40
C ASP A 43 -20.62 -1.46 -21.29
N SER A 44 -19.72 -0.55 -21.68
CA SER A 44 -18.87 0.19 -20.73
C SER A 44 -19.68 1.03 -19.72
N ASP A 45 -20.90 1.45 -20.07
CA ASP A 45 -21.76 2.26 -19.21
C ASP A 45 -22.55 1.42 -18.19
N GLU A 46 -22.72 0.13 -18.48
CA GLU A 46 -23.41 -0.83 -17.62
C GLU A 46 -22.42 -1.58 -16.69
N LEU A 47 -21.12 -1.53 -16.98
CA LEU A 47 -20.11 -2.17 -16.17
C LEU A 47 -19.79 -1.33 -14.92
N LEU A 48 -19.85 -1.96 -13.76
CA LEU A 48 -19.40 -1.39 -12.50
C LEU A 48 -18.09 -2.06 -12.06
N GLU A 49 -17.03 -1.26 -11.93
CA GLU A 49 -15.74 -1.73 -11.47
C GLU A 49 -15.79 -2.20 -10.00
N PRO A 50 -15.11 -3.32 -9.67
CA PRO A 50 -15.06 -3.79 -8.29
C PRO A 50 -14.25 -2.82 -7.42
N PRO A 51 -14.63 -2.63 -6.13
CA PRO A 51 -13.94 -1.71 -5.24
C PRO A 51 -12.50 -2.17 -4.95
N LEU A 52 -11.60 -1.18 -4.83
CA LEU A 52 -10.20 -1.38 -4.49
C LEU A 52 -10.02 -1.86 -3.05
N LYS A 53 -9.31 -2.98 -2.86
CA LYS A 53 -8.97 -3.52 -1.54
C LYS A 53 -7.45 -3.52 -1.32
N ILE A 54 -7.02 -3.55 -0.06
CA ILE A 54 -5.57 -3.64 0.30
C ILE A 54 -4.88 -4.82 -0.38
N ALA A 55 -5.57 -5.97 -0.51
CA ALA A 55 -5.06 -7.16 -1.19
C ALA A 55 -4.66 -6.89 -2.66
N ASP A 56 -5.29 -5.92 -3.32
CA ASP A 56 -4.96 -5.54 -4.70
C ASP A 56 -3.64 -4.78 -4.76
N PHE A 57 -3.37 -3.96 -3.75
CA PHE A 57 -2.09 -3.26 -3.64
C PHE A 57 -0.96 -4.25 -3.35
N LEU A 58 -1.17 -5.20 -2.43
CA LEU A 58 -0.17 -6.24 -2.12
C LEU A 58 0.18 -7.06 -3.37
N LYS A 59 -0.83 -7.56 -4.10
CA LYS A 59 -0.60 -8.27 -5.37
C LYS A 59 0.11 -7.43 -6.42
N SER A 60 -0.12 -6.11 -6.42
CA SER A 60 0.59 -5.20 -7.34
C SER A 60 2.06 -5.08 -6.96
N LEU A 61 2.36 -4.91 -5.66
CA LEU A 61 3.72 -4.83 -5.15
C LEU A 61 4.53 -6.09 -5.45
N ASP A 62 3.93 -7.28 -5.27
CA ASP A 62 4.60 -8.56 -5.55
C ASP A 62 5.01 -8.71 -7.02
N SER A 63 4.25 -8.10 -7.94
CA SER A 63 4.54 -8.15 -9.38
C SER A 63 5.57 -7.13 -9.86
N VAL A 64 5.81 -6.07 -9.08
CA VAL A 64 6.69 -4.96 -9.46
C VAL A 64 8.11 -5.28 -9.03
N ARG A 65 9.03 -5.34 -10.00
CA ARG A 65 10.46 -5.44 -9.73
C ARG A 65 11.00 -4.08 -9.30
N PRO A 66 11.93 -4.02 -8.33
CA PRO A 66 12.60 -2.77 -7.99
C PRO A 66 13.38 -2.26 -9.22
N THR A 67 13.08 -1.04 -9.64
CA THR A 67 13.72 -0.41 -10.80
C THR A 67 15.18 -0.03 -10.51
N VAL A 68 15.49 0.29 -9.26
CA VAL A 68 16.82 0.74 -8.84
C VAL A 68 17.57 -0.42 -8.20
N SER A 69 18.78 -0.69 -8.71
CA SER A 69 19.65 -1.72 -8.16
C SER A 69 20.44 -1.20 -6.94
N ALA A 70 20.84 -2.10 -6.05
CA ALA A 70 21.65 -1.74 -4.89
C ALA A 70 23.02 -1.12 -5.28
N ASP A 71 23.59 -1.52 -6.41
CA ASP A 71 24.87 -0.97 -6.87
C ASP A 71 24.74 0.45 -7.42
N ASP A 72 23.58 0.80 -7.97
CA ASP A 72 23.28 2.16 -8.40
C ASP A 72 23.23 3.11 -7.18
N ILE A 73 22.59 2.66 -6.10
CA ILE A 73 22.56 3.39 -4.82
C ILE A 73 23.98 3.63 -4.30
N LYS A 74 24.87 2.62 -4.33
CA LYS A 74 26.26 2.78 -3.87
C LYS A 74 27.04 3.83 -4.67
N ARG A 75 26.83 3.91 -5.98
CA ARG A 75 27.48 4.93 -6.82
C ARG A 75 27.01 6.33 -6.46
N HIS A 76 25.70 6.49 -6.22
CA HIS A 76 25.13 7.76 -5.76
C HIS A 76 25.61 8.15 -4.36
N ASP A 77 25.78 7.19 -3.46
CA ASP A 77 26.35 7.42 -2.13
C ASP A 77 27.82 7.87 -2.24
N GLN A 78 28.63 7.18 -3.04
CA GLN A 78 30.04 7.56 -3.28
C GLN A 78 30.15 8.98 -3.85
N TRP A 79 29.37 9.28 -4.87
CA TRP A 79 29.35 10.62 -5.45
C TRP A 79 28.91 11.68 -4.43
N THR A 80 27.93 11.37 -3.58
CA THR A 80 27.45 12.26 -2.53
C THR A 80 28.50 12.50 -1.44
N LEU A 81 29.31 11.50 -1.11
CA LEU A 81 30.44 11.64 -0.18
C LEU A 81 31.56 12.53 -0.73
N GLU A 82 31.81 12.46 -2.04
CA GLU A 82 32.88 13.19 -2.73
C GLU A 82 32.49 14.64 -3.07
N SER A 83 31.23 14.85 -3.47
CA SER A 83 30.74 16.14 -4.02
C SER A 83 29.74 16.88 -3.10
N GLY A 84 29.26 16.23 -2.04
CA GLY A 84 28.24 16.79 -1.15
C GLY A 84 28.74 17.95 -0.29
N LYS A 85 27.99 19.06 -0.28
CA LYS A 85 28.27 20.25 0.55
C LYS A 85 28.09 20.04 2.06
N THR A 86 27.58 18.89 2.47
CA THR A 86 27.36 18.58 3.89
C THR A 86 27.76 17.13 4.11
N LYS A 87 28.91 16.91 4.74
CA LYS A 87 29.26 15.61 5.33
C LYS A 87 28.28 15.34 6.46
N LEU A 88 27.10 14.84 6.12
CA LEU A 88 26.18 14.28 7.11
C LEU A 88 26.85 12.99 7.58
N SER A 89 27.45 13.04 8.77
CA SER A 89 27.80 11.83 9.49
C SER A 89 26.50 11.08 9.73
N VAL A 90 26.28 10.02 8.96
CA VAL A 90 25.22 9.06 9.21
C VAL A 90 25.57 8.37 10.53
N TYR A 91 25.08 8.93 11.65
CA TYR A 91 25.11 8.21 12.92
C TYR A 91 24.19 7.02 12.74
N LYS A 92 24.77 5.82 12.67
CA LYS A 92 24.00 4.58 12.80
C LYS A 92 23.38 4.61 14.19
N CYS A 93 22.07 4.89 14.27
CA CYS A 93 21.31 4.63 15.47
C CYS A 93 21.13 3.10 15.55
N THR A 94 22.08 2.42 16.19
CA THR A 94 22.09 0.96 16.32
C THR A 94 21.15 0.45 17.41
N ASP A 95 20.67 1.32 18.30
CA ASP A 95 19.71 0.96 19.35
C ASP A 95 18.69 2.06 19.63
N LEU A 96 17.45 1.82 19.21
CA LEU A 96 16.30 2.65 19.52
C LEU A 96 15.70 2.17 20.86
N SER A 97 16.34 2.53 21.98
CA SER A 97 15.88 2.15 23.32
C SER A 97 14.76 3.09 23.80
N TYR A 98 13.55 2.54 23.99
CA TYR A 98 12.43 3.25 24.59
C TYR A 98 12.43 3.06 26.12
N ARG A 99 12.63 4.14 26.88
CA ARG A 99 12.39 4.16 28.34
C ARG A 99 11.08 4.88 28.64
N LEU A 100 10.15 4.20 29.31
CA LEU A 100 9.01 4.86 29.94
C LEU A 100 9.49 5.54 31.24
N ALA A 101 9.47 6.87 31.27
CA ALA A 101 9.67 7.64 32.50
C ALA A 101 8.32 8.19 32.97
N LEU A 102 7.95 7.88 34.23
CA LEU A 102 6.79 8.47 34.89
C LEU A 102 7.15 9.86 35.38
N HIS A 103 6.63 10.91 34.73
CA HIS A 103 6.80 12.28 35.18
C HIS A 103 5.55 12.75 35.92
N ARG A 104 5.73 13.33 37.10
CA ARG A 104 4.65 13.96 37.88
C ARG A 104 4.72 15.47 37.66
N GLN A 105 3.85 16.01 36.80
CA GLN A 105 3.62 17.46 36.71
C GLN A 105 2.25 17.80 37.26
N ARG A 106 2.21 18.75 38.22
CA ARG A 106 0.98 19.32 38.79
C ARG A 106 -0.04 18.26 39.29
N GLY A 107 0.42 17.31 40.11
CA GLY A 107 -0.46 16.35 40.77
C GLY A 107 -1.05 15.25 39.87
N ARG A 108 -0.82 15.27 38.54
CA ARG A 108 -1.21 14.21 37.61
C ARG A 108 0.01 13.42 37.16
N MET A 109 -0.08 12.10 37.23
CA MET A 109 0.92 11.19 36.65
C MET A 109 0.70 11.15 35.14
N THR A 110 1.70 11.52 34.35
CA THR A 110 1.67 11.38 32.90
C THR A 110 2.86 10.53 32.46
N CYS A 111 2.58 9.45 31.71
CA CYS A 111 3.61 8.68 31.03
C CYS A 111 4.05 9.47 29.81
N LYS A 112 5.32 9.87 29.77
CA LYS A 112 5.92 10.50 28.58
C LYS A 112 6.91 9.51 27.99
N LEU A 113 6.68 9.11 26.74
CA LEU A 113 7.63 8.30 26.00
C LEU A 113 8.74 9.24 25.52
N THR A 114 9.95 9.08 26.05
CA THR A 114 11.11 9.88 25.63
C THR A 114 12.03 8.98 24.80
N VAL A 115 12.24 9.35 23.55
CA VAL A 115 13.19 8.67 22.66
C VAL A 115 14.59 9.18 23.00
N PHE A 116 15.45 8.29 23.50
CA PHE A 116 16.86 8.58 23.68
C PHE A 116 17.64 8.02 22.49
N CYS A 117 18.36 8.90 21.79
CA CYS A 117 19.36 8.49 20.81
C CYS A 117 20.71 8.48 21.53
N ASN A 118 21.21 7.30 21.88
CA ASN A 118 22.58 7.18 22.36
C ASN A 118 23.50 7.16 21.14
N ALA A 119 24.43 8.10 21.08
CA ALA A 119 25.54 8.08 20.14
C ALA A 119 26.76 7.48 20.86
N GLU A 120 27.39 6.46 20.28
CA GLU A 120 28.80 6.14 20.52
C GLU A 120 29.66 6.81 19.44
#